data_AF-A0A1M3IT64-F1
#
_entry.id   AF-A0A1M3IT64-F1
#
_cell.length_a   1.000
_cell.length_b   1.000
_cell.length_c   1.000
_cell.angle_alpha   90.00
_cell.angle_beta   90.00
_cell.angle_gamma   90.00
#
_symmetry.space_group_name_H-M   'P 1'
#
loop_
_entity.id
_entity.type
_entity.pdbx_description
1 polymer ?
#
loop_
_entity_poly.entity_id
_entity_poly.type
_entity_poly.pdbx_seq_one_letter_code
_entity_poly.pdbx_strand_id
1 'polypeptide(L)'
;MSDLLIMDRKELLRLEVMQQLQRRELRQEKAAGVLNINIRQVKILLASYRASGPQGIISKKRGKPSNNQLPEPLKQTIKAIIRKEYPDFGPTLAWEKLREVHLI
;
A
#
# COMPACT_ATOMS: atom_id res chain seq x y z
N MET A 1 23.33 4.35 13.46
CA MET A 1 22.00 3.82 13.86
C MET A 1 21.45 3.05 12.66
N SER A 2 21.24 1.74 12.80
CA SER A 2 20.68 0.90 11.74
C SER A 2 19.17 1.14 11.65
N ASP A 3 18.73 1.79 10.58
CA ASP A 3 17.32 2.04 10.31
C ASP A 3 16.68 0.76 9.75
N LEU A 4 15.64 0.23 10.40
CA LEU A 4 15.01 -1.04 10.01
C LEU A 4 13.97 -0.81 8.92
N LEU A 5 14.19 -1.40 7.73
CA LEU A 5 13.28 -1.28 6.60
C LEU A 5 12.44 -2.54 6.43
N ILE A 6 11.12 -2.38 6.48
CA ILE A 6 10.18 -3.47 6.21
C ILE A 6 9.81 -3.43 4.72
N MET A 7 10.15 -4.50 4.01
CA MET A 7 9.87 -4.68 2.59
C MET A 7 9.09 -5.97 2.36
N ASP A 8 8.22 -5.97 1.35
CA ASP A 8 7.72 -7.24 0.81
C ASP A 8 8.72 -7.86 -0.19
N ARG A 9 8.46 -9.10 -0.62
CA ARG A 9 9.35 -9.80 -1.58
C ARG A 9 9.49 -9.06 -2.93
N LYS A 10 8.45 -8.34 -3.37
CA LYS A 10 8.47 -7.60 -4.63
C LYS A 10 9.34 -6.35 -4.51
N GLU A 11 9.26 -5.65 -3.39
CA GLU A 11 10.09 -4.49 -3.07
C GLU A 11 11.56 -4.89 -2.89
N LEU A 12 11.82 -6.04 -2.26
CA LEU A 12 13.18 -6.59 -2.15
C LEU A 12 13.78 -6.91 -3.53
N LEU A 13 13.02 -7.57 -4.41
CA LEU A 13 13.45 -7.82 -5.79
C LEU A 13 13.72 -6.51 -6.55
N ARG A 14 12.84 -5.51 -6.41
CA ARG A 14 13.03 -4.18 -7.03
C ARG A 14 14.32 -3.53 -6.53
N LEU A 15 14.61 -3.64 -5.23
CA LEU A 15 15.83 -3.11 -4.64
C LEU A 15 17.08 -3.72 -5.28
N GLU A 16 17.14 -5.06 -5.37
CA GLU A 16 18.24 -5.78 -6.00
C GLU A 16 18.45 -5.35 -7.46
N VAL A 17 17.36 -5.28 -8.23
CA VAL A 17 17.40 -4.85 -9.63
C VAL A 17 17.87 -3.39 -9.74
N MET A 18 17.43 -2.49 -8.86
CA MET A 18 17.91 -1.10 -8.86
C MET A 18 19.39 -1.00 -8.50
N GLN A 19 19.89 -1.82 -7.58
CA GLN A 19 21.31 -1.87 -7.26
C GLN A 19 22.14 -2.33 -8.48
N GLN A 20 21.70 -3.36 -9.20
CA GLN A 20 22.36 -3.81 -10.44
C GLN A 20 22.33 -2.75 -11.54
N LEU A 21 21.21 -2.04 -11.71
CA LEU A 21 21.11 -0.91 -12.64
C LEU A 21 22.07 0.23 -12.25
N GLN A 22 22.20 0.52 -10.95
CA GLN A 22 23.11 1.55 -10.45
C GLN A 22 24.58 1.16 -10.67
N ARG A 23 24.92 -0.13 -10.52
CA ARG A 23 26.24 -0.70 -10.85
C ARG A 23 26.50 -0.86 -12.35
N ARG A 24 25.50 -0.54 -13.20
CA ARG A 24 25.54 -0.71 -14.66
C ARG A 24 25.73 -2.17 -15.12
N GLU A 25 25.38 -3.13 -14.27
CA GLU A 25 25.46 -4.57 -14.53
C GLU A 25 24.23 -5.08 -15.30
N LEU A 26 23.14 -4.31 -15.28
CA LEU A 26 21.87 -4.63 -15.93
C LEU A 26 21.41 -3.47 -16.81
N ARG A 27 20.80 -3.79 -17.97
CA ARG A 27 20.14 -2.79 -18.83
C ARG A 27 18.69 -2.58 -18.40
N GLN A 28 18.17 -1.37 -18.58
CA GLN A 28 16.78 -1.02 -18.18
C GLN A 28 15.72 -1.89 -18.87
N GLU A 29 15.94 -2.29 -20.12
CA GLU A 29 15.05 -3.18 -20.87
C GLU A 29 14.97 -4.57 -20.22
N LYS A 30 16.12 -5.13 -19.83
CA LYS A 30 16.17 -6.42 -19.14
C LYS A 30 15.56 -6.33 -17.73
N ALA A 31 15.79 -5.23 -17.02
CA ALA A 31 15.16 -4.95 -15.73
C ALA A 31 13.62 -4.88 -15.83
N ALA A 32 13.09 -4.26 -16.89
CA ALA A 32 11.66 -4.21 -17.17
C ALA A 32 11.07 -5.63 -17.32
N GLY A 33 11.78 -6.52 -18.04
CA GLY A 33 11.41 -7.93 -18.16
C GLY A 33 11.44 -8.68 -16.82
N VAL A 34 12.54 -8.56 -16.05
CA VAL A 34 12.69 -9.21 -14.74
C VAL A 34 11.59 -8.78 -13.75
N LEU A 35 11.27 -7.49 -13.73
CA LEU A 35 10.28 -6.93 -12.82
C LEU A 35 8.84 -7.02 -13.37
N ASN A 36 8.66 -7.48 -14.61
CA ASN A 36 7.40 -7.47 -15.34
C ASN A 36 6.66 -6.11 -15.27
N ILE A 37 7.39 -5.04 -15.55
CA ILE A 37 6.90 -3.65 -15.56
C ILE A 37 7.41 -2.91 -16.79
N ASN A 38 6.80 -1.77 -17.10
CA ASN A 38 7.27 -0.95 -18.22
C ASN A 38 8.63 -0.29 -17.89
N ILE A 39 9.47 -0.09 -18.90
CA ILE A 39 10.72 0.70 -18.84
C ILE A 39 10.51 2.07 -18.20
N ARG A 40 9.39 2.75 -18.46
CA ARG A 40 9.04 4.02 -17.79
C ARG A 40 8.98 3.85 -16.27
N GLN A 41 8.37 2.77 -15.79
CA GLN A 41 8.29 2.49 -14.35
C GLN A 41 9.66 2.13 -13.77
N VAL A 42 10.50 1.42 -14.52
CA VAL A 42 11.91 1.20 -14.15
C VAL A 42 12.64 2.53 -13.97
N LYS A 43 12.50 3.48 -14.90
CA LYS A 43 13.13 4.81 -14.80
C LYS A 43 12.65 5.58 -13.57
N ILE A 44 11.35 5.55 -13.29
CA ILE A 44 10.76 6.20 -12.09
C ILE A 44 11.32 5.57 -10.81
N LEU A 45 11.37 4.23 -10.73
CA LEU A 45 11.92 3.52 -9.58
C LEU A 45 13.42 3.84 -9.39
N LEU A 46 14.18 3.87 -10.47
CA LEU A 46 15.61 4.20 -10.43
C LEU A 46 15.85 5.64 -9.96
N ALA A 47 15.02 6.60 -10.40
CA ALA A 47 15.09 7.98 -9.92
C ALA A 47 14.77 8.07 -8.41
N SER A 48 13.74 7.37 -7.96
CA SER A 48 13.37 7.28 -6.53
C SER A 48 14.49 6.66 -5.69
N TYR A 49 15.10 5.57 -6.18
CA TYR A 49 16.25 4.92 -5.55
C TYR A 49 17.46 5.85 -5.46
N ARG A 50 17.75 6.64 -6.50
CA ARG A 50 18.86 7.61 -6.46
C ARG A 50 18.61 8.74 -5.48
N ALA A 51 17.36 9.16 -5.32
CA ALA A 51 17.00 10.26 -4.43
C ALA A 51 16.94 9.83 -2.95
N SER A 52 16.51 8.60 -2.65
CA SER A 52 16.19 8.17 -1.28
C SER A 52 16.75 6.79 -0.91
N GLY A 53 17.60 6.20 -1.74
CA GLY A 53 18.17 4.88 -1.52
C GLY A 53 17.09 3.78 -1.42
N PRO A 54 17.31 2.77 -0.57
CA PRO A 54 16.34 1.67 -0.37
C PRO A 54 14.95 2.14 0.07
N GLN A 55 14.84 3.24 0.83
CA GLN A 55 13.56 3.83 1.23
C GLN A 55 12.72 4.26 0.02
N GLY A 56 13.37 4.68 -1.08
CA GLY A 56 12.69 5.08 -2.31
C GLY A 56 11.95 3.94 -3.04
N ILE A 57 12.20 2.68 -2.65
CA ILE A 57 11.57 1.50 -3.24
C ILE A 57 10.35 1.04 -2.44
N ILE A 58 10.29 1.40 -1.15
CA ILE A 58 9.21 1.01 -0.27
C ILE A 58 7.93 1.75 -0.67
N SER A 59 6.82 1.03 -0.66
CA SER A 59 5.50 1.62 -0.87
C SER A 59 5.25 2.74 0.14
N LYS A 60 4.98 3.95 -0.37
CA LYS A 60 4.61 5.11 0.44
C LYS A 60 3.28 4.94 1.19
N LYS A 61 2.49 3.92 0.85
CA LYS A 61 1.25 3.54 1.56
C LYS A 61 1.52 2.65 2.78
N ARG A 62 2.71 2.06 2.89
CA ARG A 62 3.07 1.22 4.03
C ARG A 62 2.97 2.02 5.32
N GLY A 63 2.28 1.48 6.32
CA GLY A 63 2.03 2.13 7.60
C GLY A 63 1.04 3.30 7.57
N LYS A 64 0.45 3.62 6.41
CA LYS A 64 -0.57 4.69 6.30
C LYS A 64 -1.98 4.09 6.23
N PRO A 65 -2.98 4.78 6.80
CA PRO A 65 -4.38 4.41 6.60
C PRO A 65 -4.76 4.47 5.12
N SER A 66 -5.78 3.72 4.73
CA SER A 66 -6.33 3.80 3.36
C SER A 66 -6.91 5.20 3.12
N ASN A 67 -6.80 5.72 1.89
CA ASN A 67 -7.40 7.00 1.52
C ASN A 67 -8.92 7.03 1.73
N ASN A 68 -9.57 5.86 1.68
CA ASN A 68 -11.02 5.70 1.90
C ASN A 68 -11.34 5.16 3.30
N GLN A 69 -10.36 5.15 4.22
CA GLN A 69 -10.61 4.70 5.58
C GLN A 69 -11.54 5.67 6.29
N LEU A 70 -12.62 5.13 6.87
CA LEU A 70 -13.51 5.93 7.70
C LEU A 70 -12.74 6.50 8.90
N PRO A 71 -13.04 7.75 9.32
CA PRO A 71 -12.52 8.29 10.57
C PRO A 71 -12.78 7.32 11.72
N GLU A 72 -11.78 7.13 12.58
CA GLU A 72 -11.88 6.16 13.68
C GLU A 72 -13.10 6.41 14.59
N PRO A 73 -13.49 7.66 14.92
CA PRO A 73 -14.70 7.92 15.69
C PRO A 73 -15.97 7.37 15.00
N LEU A 74 -16.11 7.62 13.69
CA LEU A 74 -17.26 7.14 12.92
C LEU A 74 -17.30 5.61 12.89
N LYS A 75 -16.15 4.97 12.73
CA LYS A 75 -16.04 3.50 12.76
C LYS A 75 -16.44 2.92 14.12
N GLN A 76 -16.12 3.59 15.22
CA GLN A 76 -16.54 3.18 16.56
C GLN A 76 -18.04 3.34 16.73
N THR A 77 -18.62 4.45 16.29
CA THR A 77 -20.07 4.70 16.30
C THR A 77 -20.81 3.61 15.52
N ILE A 78 -20.38 3.31 14.29
CA ILE A 78 -20.96 2.24 13.46
C ILE A 78 -20.91 0.89 14.19
N LYS A 79 -19.75 0.54 14.75
CA LYS A 79 -19.60 -0.73 15.51
C LYS A 79 -20.53 -0.80 16.72
N ALA A 80 -20.71 0.31 17.43
CA ALA A 80 -21.59 0.38 18.59
C ALA A 80 -23.07 0.20 18.19
N ILE A 81 -23.50 0.87 17.11
CA ILE A 81 -24.87 0.74 16.57
C ILE A 81 -25.12 -0.70 16.13
N ILE A 82 -24.25 -1.29 15.31
CA ILE A 82 -24.43 -2.68 14.83
C ILE A 82 -24.54 -3.64 16.01
N ARG A 83 -23.64 -3.54 17.00
CA ARG A 83 -23.65 -4.45 18.17
C ARG A 83 -24.88 -4.28 19.07
N LYS A 84 -25.40 -3.07 19.18
CA LYS A 84 -26.51 -2.75 20.08
C LYS A 84 -27.86 -3.03 19.45
N GLU A 85 -28.04 -2.62 18.19
CA GLU A 85 -29.35 -2.57 17.53
C GLU A 85 -29.53 -3.68 16.50
N TYR A 86 -28.43 -4.23 15.97
CA TYR A 86 -28.46 -5.22 14.88
C TYR A 86 -27.48 -6.40 15.11
N PRO A 87 -27.50 -7.07 16.29
CA PRO A 87 -26.51 -8.10 16.63
C PRO A 87 -26.53 -9.31 15.69
N ASP A 88 -27.69 -9.64 15.13
CA ASP A 88 -27.90 -10.81 14.27
C ASP A 88 -27.83 -10.49 12.77
N PHE A 89 -27.54 -9.23 12.40
CA PHE A 89 -27.57 -8.82 11.00
C PHE A 89 -26.26 -9.15 10.28
N GLY A 90 -26.39 -9.73 9.09
CA GLY A 90 -25.28 -9.83 8.15
C GLY A 90 -24.82 -8.45 7.64
N PRO A 91 -23.63 -8.38 7.01
CA PRO A 91 -23.02 -7.11 6.62
C PRO A 91 -23.89 -6.27 5.67
N THR A 92 -24.63 -6.90 4.77
CA THR A 92 -25.54 -6.20 3.83
C THR A 92 -26.70 -5.52 4.56
N LEU A 93 -27.42 -6.26 5.41
CA LEU A 93 -28.58 -5.73 6.12
C LEU A 93 -28.17 -4.68 7.18
N ALA A 94 -27.03 -4.88 7.84
CA ALA A 94 -26.44 -3.88 8.72
C ALA A 94 -26.11 -2.59 7.96
N TRP A 95 -25.55 -2.69 6.75
CA TRP A 95 -25.28 -1.53 5.91
C TRP A 95 -26.56 -0.80 5.48
N GLU A 96 -27.59 -1.52 5.08
CA GLU A 96 -28.90 -0.93 4.74
C GLU A 96 -29.48 -0.16 5.92
N LYS A 97 -29.45 -0.70 7.14
CA LYS A 97 -29.96 0.01 8.33
C LYS A 97 -29.12 1.19 8.76
N LEU A 98 -27.80 1.11 8.64
CA LEU A 98 -26.94 2.28 8.85
C LEU A 98 -27.32 3.42 7.91
N ARG A 99 -27.58 3.11 6.64
CA ARG A 99 -27.98 4.10 5.64
C ARG A 99 -29.40 4.63 5.82
N GLU A 100 -30.36 3.76 6.09
CA GLU A 100 -31.79 4.12 6.18
C GLU A 100 -32.16 4.82 7.49
N VAL A 101 -31.63 4.33 8.62
CA VAL A 101 -32.06 4.77 9.96
C VAL A 101 -31.07 5.75 10.56
N HIS A 102 -29.78 5.49 10.42
CA HIS A 102 -28.72 6.28 11.06
C HIS A 102 -28.11 7.33 10.14
N LEU A 103 -28.47 7.33 8.84
CA LEU A 103 -27.96 8.23 7.80
C LEU A 103 -26.42 8.25 7.71
N ILE A 104 -25.81 7.08 7.96
CA ILE A 104 -24.36 6.82 7.83
C ILE A 104 -24.11 6.05 6.53
#